data_AF-A0A9P6TWT8-F1
#
_entry.id   AF-A0A9P6TWT8-F1
#
_cell.length_a   1.000
_cell.length_b   1.000
_cell.length_c   1.000
_cell.angle_alpha   90.00
_cell.angle_beta   90.00
_cell.angle_gamma   90.00
#
_symmetry.space_group_name_H-M   'P 1'
#
loop_
_entity.id
_entity.type
_entity.pdbx_description
1 polymer ?
#
loop_
_entity_poly.entity_id
_entity_poly.type
_entity_poly.pdbx_seq_one_letter_code
_entity_poly.pdbx_strand_id
1 'polypeptide(L)'
;DMGGTPVPPCKYKFPVENVYDFVAIARALENTGVSAYLGASADLNGDLLTTAASIITVEARHSAFLNEVLGQSSAPYPFDTPLSVKQVFTIASNFIEHCPYDLGVASFKQLWATLPPKGEYKVETSFKDEDPHQTTWCQFLYNNKVVVSPRRECALPKTVTGYVYVVITDTATPIAFKDDSNILAGPALLFKGYH
;
A
#
# COMPACT_ATOMS: atom_id res chain seq x y z
N ASP A 1 -12.52 21.43 -17.27
CA ASP A 1 -12.37 20.15 -17.98
C ASP A 1 -10.90 20.03 -18.36
N MET A 2 -10.26 18.89 -18.07
CA MET A 2 -8.82 18.69 -18.26
C MET A 2 -8.49 17.99 -19.58
N GLY A 3 -9.50 17.74 -20.44
CA GLY A 3 -9.33 17.22 -21.80
C GLY A 3 -8.93 15.74 -21.89
N GLY A 4 -8.81 15.04 -20.76
CA GLY A 4 -8.56 13.61 -20.71
C GLY A 4 -9.85 12.80 -20.87
N THR A 5 -9.73 11.59 -21.44
CA THR A 5 -10.83 10.61 -21.44
C THR A 5 -10.78 9.82 -20.12
N PRO A 6 -11.84 9.88 -19.28
CA PRO A 6 -11.87 9.10 -18.06
C PRO A 6 -11.77 7.60 -18.34
N VAL A 7 -11.05 6.89 -17.47
CA VAL A 7 -11.01 5.42 -17.50
C VAL A 7 -12.42 4.88 -17.22
N PRO A 8 -13.00 4.00 -18.07
CA PRO A 8 -14.34 3.46 -17.83
C PRO A 8 -14.39 2.61 -16.55
N PRO A 9 -15.55 2.38 -15.92
CA PRO A 9 -15.60 1.59 -14.70
C PRO A 9 -15.27 0.10 -14.96
N CYS A 10 -14.61 -0.54 -13.99
CA CYS A 10 -14.53 -1.99 -13.89
C CYS A 10 -15.69 -2.55 -13.05
N LYS A 11 -15.79 -3.87 -12.96
CA LYS A 11 -16.60 -4.52 -11.93
C LYS A 11 -15.74 -4.75 -10.69
N TYR A 12 -16.27 -4.38 -9.52
CA TYR A 12 -15.56 -4.45 -8.25
C TYR A 12 -16.24 -5.43 -7.29
N LYS A 13 -15.45 -6.02 -6.40
CA LYS A 13 -15.91 -6.88 -5.32
C LYS A 13 -15.27 -6.45 -4.01
N PHE A 14 -16.10 -6.13 -3.03
CA PHE A 14 -15.66 -5.80 -1.68
C PHE A 14 -16.20 -6.86 -0.70
N PRO A 15 -15.32 -7.53 0.07
CA PRO A 15 -15.75 -8.53 1.07
C PRO A 15 -16.25 -7.82 2.33
N VAL A 16 -17.37 -7.11 2.22
CA VAL A 16 -18.01 -6.39 3.32
C VAL A 16 -19.17 -7.22 3.84
N GLU A 17 -19.06 -7.73 5.06
CA GLU A 17 -20.16 -8.44 5.73
C GLU A 17 -20.76 -7.59 6.86
N ASN A 18 -19.98 -6.68 7.44
CA ASN A 18 -20.40 -5.82 8.53
C ASN A 18 -19.71 -4.44 8.50
N VAL A 19 -20.08 -3.56 9.44
CA VAL A 19 -19.54 -2.19 9.51
C VAL A 19 -18.03 -2.15 9.78
N TYR A 20 -17.49 -3.12 10.51
CA TYR A 20 -16.04 -3.19 10.76
C TYR A 20 -15.27 -3.53 9.48
N ASP A 21 -15.79 -4.44 8.67
CA ASP A 21 -15.20 -4.76 7.36
C ASP A 21 -15.25 -3.52 6.44
N PHE A 22 -16.38 -2.82 6.42
CA PHE A 22 -16.55 -1.59 5.66
C PHE A 22 -15.50 -0.55 6.07
N VAL A 23 -15.39 -0.25 7.37
CA VAL A 23 -14.43 0.73 7.88
C VAL A 23 -12.99 0.29 7.60
N ALA A 24 -12.67 -1.00 7.75
CA ALA A 24 -11.33 -1.52 7.47
C ALA A 24 -10.96 -1.40 5.99
N ILE A 25 -11.87 -1.75 5.08
CA ILE A 25 -11.67 -1.65 3.63
C ILE A 25 -11.62 -0.20 3.17
N ALA A 26 -12.56 0.65 3.59
CA ALA A 26 -12.54 2.08 3.28
C ALA A 26 -11.20 2.68 3.68
N ARG A 27 -10.77 2.38 4.89
CA ARG A 27 -9.50 2.86 5.43
C ARG A 27 -8.29 2.36 4.63
N ALA A 28 -8.29 1.11 4.16
CA ALA A 28 -7.24 0.61 3.27
C ALA A 28 -7.23 1.34 1.91
N LEU A 29 -8.41 1.64 1.35
CA LEU A 29 -8.55 2.33 0.07
C LEU A 29 -8.11 3.80 0.16
N GLU A 30 -8.52 4.55 1.19
CA GLU A 30 -8.12 5.96 1.35
C GLU A 30 -6.59 6.09 1.51
N ASN A 31 -5.95 5.19 2.27
CA ASN A 31 -4.48 5.19 2.37
C ASN A 31 -3.80 4.82 1.05
N THR A 32 -4.38 3.88 0.31
CA THR A 32 -3.90 3.53 -1.04
C THR A 32 -4.05 4.72 -1.98
N GLY A 33 -5.14 5.48 -1.87
CA GLY A 33 -5.40 6.73 -2.61
C GLY A 33 -4.36 7.80 -2.32
N VAL A 34 -4.08 8.07 -1.04
CA VAL A 34 -2.99 8.98 -0.61
C VAL A 34 -1.67 8.57 -1.25
N SER A 35 -1.28 7.30 -1.11
CA SER A 35 -0.02 6.78 -1.67
C SER A 35 0.05 6.87 -3.19
N ALA A 36 -1.07 6.67 -3.89
CA ALA A 36 -1.15 6.73 -5.34
C ALA A 36 -0.93 8.14 -5.87
N TYR A 37 -1.69 9.12 -5.37
CA TYR A 37 -1.54 10.50 -5.81
C TYR A 37 -0.20 11.09 -5.37
N LEU A 38 0.29 10.75 -4.18
CA LEU A 38 1.62 11.18 -3.74
C LEU A 38 2.73 10.60 -4.62
N GLY A 39 2.64 9.32 -5.00
CA GLY A 39 3.58 8.68 -5.93
C GLY A 39 3.56 9.30 -7.33
N ALA A 40 2.37 9.63 -7.84
CA ALA A 40 2.19 10.28 -9.13
C ALA A 40 2.61 11.77 -9.14
N SER A 41 2.67 12.43 -7.99
CA SER A 41 2.86 13.89 -7.90
C SER A 41 4.07 14.42 -8.68
N ALA A 42 5.19 13.69 -8.67
CA ALA A 42 6.40 14.11 -9.39
C ALA A 42 6.28 14.03 -10.92
N ASP A 43 5.25 13.36 -11.45
CA ASP A 43 4.97 13.22 -12.88
C ASP A 43 3.88 14.21 -13.35
N LEU A 44 3.31 15.00 -12.42
CA LEU A 44 2.24 15.96 -12.69
C LEU A 44 2.77 17.40 -12.66
N ASN A 45 2.11 18.29 -13.40
CA ASN A 45 2.41 19.72 -13.43
C ASN A 45 1.14 20.57 -13.60
N GLY A 46 1.28 21.88 -13.39
CA GLY A 46 0.20 22.86 -13.58
C GLY A 46 -1.09 22.51 -12.83
N ASP A 47 -2.21 22.59 -13.54
CA ASP A 47 -3.54 22.33 -12.98
C ASP A 47 -3.73 20.86 -12.57
N LEU A 48 -3.02 19.91 -13.20
CA LEU A 48 -3.08 18.49 -12.84
C LEU A 48 -2.45 18.24 -11.47
N LEU A 49 -1.30 18.86 -11.21
CA LEU A 49 -0.66 18.78 -9.90
C LEU A 49 -1.53 19.42 -8.82
N THR A 50 -2.13 20.58 -9.09
CA THR A 50 -3.03 21.26 -8.16
C THR A 50 -4.27 20.40 -7.85
N THR A 51 -4.85 19.79 -8.88
CA THR A 51 -6.00 18.89 -8.73
C THR A 51 -5.63 17.65 -7.92
N ALA A 52 -4.54 16.96 -8.28
CA ALA A 52 -4.06 15.80 -7.52
C ALA A 52 -3.74 16.15 -6.06
N ALA A 53 -3.08 17.29 -5.81
CA ALA A 53 -2.81 17.77 -4.46
C ALA A 53 -4.09 17.98 -3.65
N SER A 54 -5.12 18.57 -4.26
CA SER A 54 -6.42 18.73 -3.59
C SER A 54 -7.06 17.39 -3.23
N ILE A 55 -6.93 16.37 -4.08
CA ILE A 55 -7.47 15.04 -3.81
C ILE A 55 -6.69 14.36 -2.68
N ILE A 56 -5.35 14.40 -2.69
CA ILE A 56 -4.51 13.85 -1.61
C ILE A 56 -4.97 14.36 -0.24
N THR A 57 -5.24 15.67 -0.13
CA THR A 57 -5.66 16.24 1.17
C THR A 57 -7.03 15.75 1.63
N VAL A 58 -7.94 15.38 0.72
CA VAL A 58 -9.25 14.80 1.06
C VAL A 58 -9.05 13.36 1.54
N GLU A 59 -8.35 12.55 0.76
CA GLU A 59 -8.04 11.14 1.09
C GLU A 59 -7.33 11.02 2.45
N ALA A 60 -6.36 11.91 2.72
CA ALA A 60 -5.66 11.95 4.00
C ALA A 60 -6.59 12.28 5.19
N ARG A 61 -7.55 13.19 5.01
CA ARG A 61 -8.55 13.52 6.05
C ARG A 61 -9.52 12.37 6.29
N HIS A 62 -9.92 11.66 5.24
CA HIS A 62 -10.75 10.46 5.38
C HIS A 62 -9.98 9.36 6.11
N SER A 63 -8.73 9.10 5.74
CA SER A 63 -7.85 8.14 6.44
C SER A 63 -7.71 8.50 7.93
N ALA A 64 -7.47 9.77 8.25
CA ALA A 64 -7.39 10.26 9.61
C ALA A 64 -8.70 10.02 10.39
N PHE A 65 -9.84 10.37 9.81
CA PHE A 65 -11.15 10.15 10.42
C PHE A 65 -11.44 8.66 10.66
N LEU A 66 -11.15 7.80 9.68
CA LEU A 66 -11.36 6.35 9.80
C LEU A 66 -10.42 5.73 10.85
N ASN A 67 -9.23 6.27 11.05
CA ASN A 67 -8.35 5.86 12.15
C ASN A 67 -8.97 6.21 13.51
N GLU A 68 -9.53 7.41 13.68
CA GLU A 68 -10.16 7.82 14.94
C GLU A 68 -11.40 6.98 15.26
N VAL A 69 -12.21 6.67 14.25
CA VAL A 69 -13.38 5.75 14.39
C VAL A 69 -12.95 4.37 14.90
N LEU A 70 -11.74 3.92 14.58
CA LEU A 70 -11.16 2.66 15.06
C LEU A 70 -10.31 2.81 16.33
N GLY A 71 -10.35 3.96 17.00
CA GLY A 71 -9.58 4.23 18.22
C GLY A 71 -8.07 4.29 18.00
N GLN A 72 -7.63 4.67 16.80
CA GLN A 72 -6.21 4.79 16.43
C GLN A 72 -5.81 6.26 16.30
N SER A 73 -4.51 6.55 16.22
CA SER A 73 -4.04 7.91 15.92
C SER A 73 -4.52 8.36 14.54
N SER A 74 -5.09 9.56 14.45
CA SER A 74 -5.45 10.20 13.18
C SER A 74 -4.23 10.47 12.29
N ALA A 75 -3.07 10.72 12.89
CA ALA A 75 -1.82 10.99 12.20
C ALA A 75 -0.70 10.11 12.79
N PRO A 76 -0.60 8.83 12.38
CA PRO A 76 0.41 7.92 12.91
C PRO A 76 1.84 8.32 12.54
N TYR A 77 2.01 9.05 11.43
CA TYR A 77 3.31 9.49 10.92
C TYR A 77 3.28 10.96 10.50
N PRO A 78 4.44 11.65 10.53
CA PRO A 78 4.56 12.99 9.97
C PRO A 78 4.56 13.04 8.44
N PHE A 79 4.83 11.91 7.76
CA PHE A 79 4.86 11.82 6.30
C PHE A 79 4.08 10.60 5.81
N ASP A 80 3.38 10.77 4.70
CA ASP A 80 2.79 9.67 3.94
C ASP A 80 3.82 8.96 3.08
N THR A 81 3.45 7.77 2.59
CA THR A 81 4.37 6.90 1.84
C THR A 81 3.94 6.84 0.38
N PRO A 82 4.72 7.38 -0.58
CA PRO A 82 4.39 7.26 -2.00
C PRO A 82 4.54 5.81 -2.46
N LEU A 83 3.69 5.40 -3.41
CA LEU A 83 3.82 4.11 -4.08
C LEU A 83 3.85 4.30 -5.60
N SER A 84 4.52 3.39 -6.30
CA SER A 84 4.48 3.34 -7.76
C SER A 84 3.08 2.94 -8.27
N VAL A 85 2.78 3.22 -9.53
CA VAL A 85 1.53 2.81 -10.17
C VAL A 85 1.31 1.30 -10.06
N LYS A 86 2.38 0.51 -10.23
CA LYS A 86 2.31 -0.96 -10.16
C LYS A 86 2.03 -1.43 -8.73
N GLN A 87 2.66 -0.81 -7.73
CA GLN A 87 2.42 -1.11 -6.32
C GLN A 87 0.99 -0.78 -5.89
N VAL A 88 0.47 0.39 -6.28
CA VAL A 88 -0.92 0.79 -6.08
C VAL A 88 -1.86 -0.20 -6.75
N PHE A 89 -1.58 -0.55 -8.00
CA PHE A 89 -2.41 -1.48 -8.75
C PHE A 89 -2.43 -2.87 -8.12
N THR A 90 -1.31 -3.37 -7.57
CA THR A 90 -1.31 -4.64 -6.84
C THR A 90 -2.30 -4.63 -5.67
N ILE A 91 -2.36 -3.53 -4.91
CA ILE A 91 -3.33 -3.40 -3.81
C ILE A 91 -4.76 -3.33 -4.36
N ALA A 92 -5.01 -2.42 -5.30
CA ALA A 92 -6.34 -2.17 -5.87
C ALA A 92 -6.93 -3.41 -6.57
N SER A 93 -6.08 -4.21 -7.22
CA SER A 93 -6.49 -5.43 -7.94
C SER A 93 -7.17 -6.46 -7.05
N ASN A 94 -6.96 -6.43 -5.73
CA ASN A 94 -7.68 -7.29 -4.79
C ASN A 94 -9.19 -7.00 -4.72
N PHE A 95 -9.61 -5.82 -5.18
CA PHE A 95 -11.00 -5.38 -5.20
C PHE A 95 -11.61 -5.33 -6.61
N ILE A 96 -10.84 -5.66 -7.64
CA ILE A 96 -11.28 -5.65 -9.03
C ILE A 96 -11.66 -7.09 -9.42
N GLU A 97 -12.93 -7.31 -9.77
CA GLU A 97 -13.39 -8.61 -10.25
C GLU A 97 -13.04 -8.81 -11.73
N HIS A 98 -13.34 -7.83 -12.58
CA HIS A 98 -12.89 -7.77 -13.97
C HIS A 98 -13.08 -6.38 -14.57
N CYS A 99 -12.30 -6.06 -15.60
CA CYS A 99 -12.44 -4.83 -16.39
C CYS A 99 -12.79 -5.19 -17.84
N PRO A 100 -13.64 -4.40 -18.54
CA PRO A 100 -13.98 -4.64 -19.94
C PRO A 100 -12.88 -4.22 -20.94
N TYR A 101 -11.70 -3.82 -20.44
CA TYR A 101 -10.56 -3.35 -21.19
C TYR A 101 -9.26 -3.71 -20.45
N ASP A 102 -8.13 -3.64 -21.15
CA ASP A 102 -6.80 -3.81 -20.55
C ASP A 102 -6.39 -2.52 -19.82
N LEU A 103 -6.00 -2.64 -18.55
CA LEU A 103 -5.54 -1.52 -17.74
C LEU A 103 -4.10 -1.09 -18.07
N GLY A 104 -3.37 -1.88 -18.86
CA GLY A 104 -1.99 -1.55 -19.27
C GLY A 104 -0.98 -1.63 -18.12
N VAL A 105 -1.38 -2.18 -16.97
CA VAL A 105 -0.53 -2.42 -15.81
C VAL A 105 -0.80 -3.83 -15.27
N ALA A 106 0.26 -4.60 -15.07
CA ALA A 106 0.19 -5.91 -14.43
C ALA A 106 0.50 -5.76 -12.93
N SER A 107 -0.29 -6.39 -12.07
CA SER A 107 0.04 -6.46 -10.64
C SER A 107 1.32 -7.26 -10.43
N PHE A 108 1.99 -7.02 -9.31
CA PHE A 108 2.93 -8.00 -8.77
C PHE A 108 2.20 -9.27 -8.33
N LYS A 109 2.96 -10.30 -7.99
CA LYS A 109 2.42 -11.46 -7.26
C LYS A 109 1.80 -10.96 -5.96
N GLN A 110 0.58 -11.43 -5.68
CA GLN A 110 -0.11 -11.10 -4.45
C GLN A 110 0.67 -11.66 -3.25
N LEU A 111 0.91 -10.79 -2.27
CA LEU A 111 1.61 -11.11 -1.05
C LEU A 111 0.59 -11.16 0.09
N TRP A 112 0.51 -12.31 0.77
CA TRP A 112 -0.16 -12.40 2.05
C TRP A 112 0.83 -12.02 3.13
N ALA A 113 0.44 -11.13 4.04
CA ALA A 113 1.25 -10.73 5.18
C ALA A 113 0.37 -10.60 6.42
N THR A 114 0.86 -11.08 7.56
CA THR A 114 0.16 -11.02 8.85
C THR A 114 1.06 -10.42 9.90
N LEU A 115 0.54 -9.45 10.66
CA LEU A 115 1.27 -8.86 11.76
C LEU A 115 1.53 -9.89 12.87
N PRO A 116 2.69 -9.82 13.55
CA PRO A 116 2.98 -10.67 14.69
C PRO A 116 1.98 -10.45 15.85
N PRO A 117 1.78 -11.45 16.72
CA PRO A 117 1.17 -11.25 18.02
C PRO A 117 1.89 -10.19 18.85
N LYS A 118 1.19 -9.63 19.86
CA LYS A 118 1.76 -8.63 20.76
C LYS A 118 3.01 -9.17 21.47
N GLY A 119 4.11 -8.44 21.35
CA GLY A 119 5.41 -8.81 21.94
C GLY A 119 6.36 -9.52 20.96
N GLU A 120 5.86 -9.95 19.80
CA GLU A 120 6.67 -10.50 18.72
C GLU A 120 6.93 -9.45 17.63
N TYR A 121 7.86 -9.75 16.72
CA TYR A 121 8.32 -8.78 15.71
C TYR A 121 8.32 -9.31 14.27
N LYS A 122 8.18 -10.63 14.05
CA LYS A 122 8.26 -11.21 12.71
C LYS A 122 6.92 -11.07 11.99
N VAL A 123 6.92 -10.40 10.84
CA VAL A 123 5.78 -10.44 9.93
C VAL A 123 5.82 -11.77 9.17
N GLU A 124 4.78 -12.58 9.33
CA GLU A 124 4.62 -13.77 8.51
C GLU A 124 4.16 -13.34 7.13
N THR A 125 4.82 -13.83 6.08
CA THR A 125 4.39 -13.55 4.71
C THR A 125 4.46 -14.79 3.84
N SER A 126 3.72 -14.79 2.75
CA SER A 126 3.77 -15.82 1.71
C SER A 126 3.24 -15.28 0.39
N PHE A 127 3.68 -15.84 -0.73
CA PHE A 127 3.16 -15.56 -2.07
C PHE A 127 3.23 -16.82 -2.94
N LYS A 128 2.60 -16.80 -4.12
CA LYS A 128 2.63 -17.96 -5.02
C LYS A 128 3.98 -18.09 -5.73
N ASP A 129 4.36 -19.33 -6.04
CA ASP A 129 5.56 -19.65 -6.80
C ASP A 129 6.82 -19.06 -6.16
N GLU A 130 6.95 -19.24 -4.84
CA GLU A 130 8.16 -18.93 -4.07
C GLU A 130 9.29 -19.88 -4.46
N ASP A 131 10.45 -19.32 -4.77
CA ASP A 131 11.68 -20.10 -4.91
C ASP A 131 12.34 -20.25 -3.52
N PRO A 132 12.35 -21.47 -2.93
CA PRO A 132 12.92 -21.69 -1.59
C PRO A 132 14.44 -21.52 -1.56
N HIS A 133 15.12 -21.47 -2.71
CA HIS A 133 16.57 -21.27 -2.80
C HIS A 133 16.95 -19.81 -3.05
N GLN A 134 16.00 -18.97 -3.43
CA GLN A 134 16.25 -17.54 -3.63
C GLN A 134 16.38 -16.83 -2.29
N THR A 135 17.50 -16.12 -2.11
CA THR A 135 17.62 -15.19 -0.98
C THR A 135 16.71 -14.00 -1.23
N THR A 136 15.86 -13.69 -0.25
CA THR A 136 14.89 -12.60 -0.36
C THR A 136 14.90 -11.73 0.90
N TRP A 137 14.29 -10.55 0.78
CA TRP A 137 14.21 -9.56 1.86
C TRP A 137 12.80 -9.02 2.00
N CYS A 138 12.39 -8.73 3.24
CA CYS A 138 11.23 -7.89 3.49
C CYS A 138 11.67 -6.43 3.47
N GLN A 139 11.03 -5.61 2.63
CA GLN A 139 11.20 -4.16 2.69
C GLN A 139 9.91 -3.51 3.15
N PHE A 140 10.01 -2.75 4.23
CA PHE A 140 8.91 -2.04 4.87
C PHE A 140 8.92 -0.58 4.44
N LEU A 141 7.87 -0.15 3.74
CA LEU A 141 7.68 1.22 3.27
C LEU A 141 6.66 1.89 4.19
N TYR A 142 7.09 2.93 4.90
CA TYR A 142 6.25 3.73 5.79
C TYR A 142 6.93 5.05 6.12
N ASN A 143 6.17 6.08 6.47
CA ASN A 143 6.71 7.37 6.90
C ASN A 143 7.76 7.97 5.93
N ASN A 144 7.51 7.83 4.61
CA ASN A 144 8.44 8.20 3.54
C ASN A 144 9.86 7.60 3.70
N LYS A 145 9.95 6.39 4.27
CA LYS A 145 11.20 5.63 4.46
C LYS A 145 11.02 4.18 4.02
N VAL A 146 12.15 3.55 3.72
CA VAL A 146 12.24 2.12 3.44
C VAL A 146 13.18 1.48 4.46
N VAL A 147 12.73 0.43 5.14
CA VAL A 147 13.53 -0.36 6.08
C VAL A 147 13.59 -1.80 5.61
N VAL A 148 14.81 -2.33 5.51
CA VAL A 148 15.07 -3.68 5.01
C VAL A 148 15.31 -4.64 6.17
N SER A 149 14.75 -5.85 6.05
CA SER A 149 15.02 -6.97 6.95
C SER A 149 15.20 -8.26 6.14
N PRO A 150 16.17 -9.13 6.48
CA PRO A 150 16.28 -10.45 5.87
C PRO A 150 14.95 -11.19 5.97
N ARG A 151 14.51 -11.87 4.90
CA ARG A 151 13.18 -12.50 4.85
C ARG A 151 12.92 -13.49 5.99
N ARG A 152 13.96 -14.22 6.43
CA ARG A 152 13.90 -15.17 7.54
C ARG A 152 13.43 -14.50 8.85
N GLU A 153 13.83 -13.26 9.08
CA GLU A 153 13.47 -12.49 10.26
C GLU A 153 12.22 -11.64 10.02
N CYS A 154 12.09 -11.08 8.80
CA CYS A 154 11.03 -10.16 8.38
C CYS A 154 10.59 -9.23 9.51
N ALA A 155 11.57 -8.61 10.16
CA ALA A 155 11.38 -7.92 11.42
C ALA A 155 10.66 -6.60 11.20
N LEU A 156 9.44 -6.50 11.71
CA LEU A 156 8.66 -5.28 11.68
C LEU A 156 9.41 -4.18 12.45
N PRO A 157 9.69 -3.02 11.83
CA PRO A 157 10.40 -1.95 12.51
C PRO A 157 9.61 -1.48 13.75
N LYS A 158 10.30 -1.34 14.89
CA LYS A 158 9.66 -0.95 16.17
C LYS A 158 8.95 0.40 16.10
N THR A 159 9.40 1.27 15.20
CA THR A 159 8.88 2.61 14.90
C THR A 159 7.58 2.61 14.09
N VAL A 160 7.15 1.48 13.54
CA VAL A 160 5.84 1.35 12.87
C VAL A 160 4.74 1.51 13.91
N THR A 161 3.86 2.49 13.68
CA THR A 161 2.75 2.90 14.55
C THR A 161 1.52 3.32 13.72
N GLY A 162 1.22 2.54 12.68
CA GLY A 162 0.11 2.79 11.76
C GLY A 162 0.25 1.91 10.53
N TYR A 163 -0.05 2.48 9.36
CA TYR A 163 0.14 1.77 8.09
C TYR A 163 1.61 1.45 7.81
N VAL A 164 1.84 0.31 7.19
CA VAL A 164 3.12 -0.05 6.60
C VAL A 164 2.84 -0.97 5.43
N TYR A 165 3.53 -0.71 4.32
CA TYR A 165 3.54 -1.63 3.20
C TYR A 165 4.73 -2.56 3.34
N VAL A 166 4.54 -3.85 3.08
CA VAL A 166 5.66 -4.80 2.97
C VAL A 166 5.70 -5.34 1.55
N VAL A 167 6.90 -5.33 0.95
CA VAL A 167 7.21 -6.00 -0.31
C VAL A 167 8.29 -7.04 -0.08
N ILE A 168 8.28 -8.09 -0.90
CA ILE A 168 9.38 -9.05 -0.95
C ILE A 168 10.27 -8.71 -2.13
N THR A 169 11.57 -8.58 -1.87
CA THR A 169 12.57 -8.23 -2.89
C THR A 169 13.67 -9.28 -3.00
N ASP A 170 14.38 -9.26 -4.13
CA ASP A 170 15.63 -10.01 -4.37
C ASP A 170 16.90 -9.18 -4.11
N THR A 171 16.75 -8.03 -3.45
CA THR A 171 17.86 -7.17 -3.04
C THR A 171 17.79 -6.79 -1.57
N ALA A 172 18.96 -6.68 -0.94
CA ALA A 172 19.15 -6.12 0.40
C ALA A 172 19.23 -4.57 0.39
N THR A 173 19.37 -3.96 -0.78
CA THR A 173 19.42 -2.50 -0.93
C THR A 173 18.01 -1.93 -0.78
N PRO A 174 17.81 -0.88 0.02
CA PRO A 174 16.52 -0.19 0.08
C PRO A 174 16.06 0.24 -1.31
N ILE A 175 14.85 -0.16 -1.71
CA ILE A 175 14.27 0.27 -2.98
C ILE A 175 13.93 1.76 -2.94
N ALA A 176 14.02 2.43 -4.09
CA ALA A 176 13.38 3.72 -4.27
C ALA A 176 11.86 3.53 -4.43
N PHE A 177 11.05 4.47 -3.95
CA PHE A 177 9.58 4.35 -4.00
C PHE A 177 9.00 4.13 -5.41
N LYS A 178 9.67 4.65 -6.43
CA LYS A 178 9.26 4.48 -7.84
C LYS A 178 9.96 3.32 -8.56
N ASP A 179 10.96 2.68 -7.94
CA ASP A 179 11.72 1.60 -8.56
C ASP A 179 11.13 0.24 -8.19
N ASP A 180 10.58 -0.41 -9.20
CA ASP A 180 9.88 -1.69 -9.10
C ASP A 180 10.75 -2.90 -9.49
N SER A 181 12.00 -2.67 -9.92
CA SER A 181 12.83 -3.67 -10.61
C SER A 181 13.15 -4.90 -9.76
N ASN A 182 13.25 -4.72 -8.44
CA ASN A 182 13.68 -5.76 -7.50
C ASN A 182 12.51 -6.35 -6.70
N ILE A 183 11.26 -5.99 -7.01
CA ILE A 183 10.07 -6.46 -6.27
C ILE A 183 9.58 -7.77 -6.87
N LEU A 184 9.56 -8.81 -6.04
CA LEU A 184 9.07 -10.14 -6.39
C LEU A 184 7.57 -10.30 -6.08
N ALA A 185 7.10 -9.72 -4.97
CA ALA A 185 5.71 -9.81 -4.53
C ALA A 185 5.32 -8.61 -3.64
N GLY A 186 4.01 -8.29 -3.66
CA GLY A 186 3.42 -7.22 -2.88
C GLY A 186 3.26 -5.89 -3.64
N PRO A 187 2.99 -4.77 -2.95
CA PRO A 187 2.92 -4.65 -1.50
C PRO A 187 1.71 -5.34 -0.88
N ALA A 188 1.90 -5.85 0.34
CA ALA A 188 0.80 -6.12 1.27
C ALA A 188 0.66 -4.93 2.24
N LEU A 189 -0.57 -4.47 2.45
CA LEU A 189 -0.89 -3.40 3.40
C LEU A 189 -1.12 -3.99 4.80
N LEU A 190 -0.39 -3.48 5.79
CA LEU A 190 -0.55 -3.83 7.20
C LEU A 190 -0.87 -2.56 7.99
N PHE A 191 -1.60 -2.72 9.10
CA PHE A 191 -1.86 -1.62 10.03
C PHE A 191 -1.56 -2.07 11.47
N LYS A 192 -0.53 -1.48 12.08
CA LYS A 192 -0.19 -1.73 13.48
C LYS A 192 -0.77 -0.62 14.36
N GLY A 193 -1.79 -0.97 15.13
CA GLY A 193 -2.39 -0.06 16.10
C GLY A 193 -1.55 0.17 17.36
N TYR A 194 -2.05 1.04 18.25
CA TYR A 194 -1.37 1.44 19.49
C TYR A 194 -1.55 0.45 20.66
N HIS A 195 -2.43 -0.55 20.53
CA HIS A 195 -2.87 -1.43 21.63
C HIS A 195 -2.33 -2.85 21.53
#